data_AF-A0A8I2ZBR7-F1
#
_entry.id   AF-A0A8I2ZBR7-F1
#
_cell.length_a   1.000
_cell.length_b   1.000
_cell.length_c   1.000
_cell.angle_alpha   90.00
_cell.angle_beta   90.00
_cell.angle_gamma   90.00
#
_symmetry.space_group_name_H-M   'P 1'
#
loop_
_entity.id
_entity.type
_entity.pdbx_description
1 polymer ?
#
loop_
_entity_poly.entity_id
_entity_poly.type
_entity_poly.pdbx_seq_one_letter_code
_entity_poly.pdbx_strand_id
1 'polypeptide(L)'
;MKTAILSGLSLLAVAMAQQVGTEEPEVHPKITWKRCTGTNGSNCATVNGEIVIDANWRWAHNVGGYENCFDGNDWTGLCTGAEDCAKNCAVEGANYGATYGVSTSGDALTLKFVTQHNFGTNIGSRTYLMENESKYQMFTLNNNELAFDVDLSTIPCGMNSALYLVPMKPDGVRP
;
A
#
# COMPACT_ATOMS: atom_id res chain seq x y z
N MET A 1 43.82 37.09 -4.42
CA MET A 1 42.43 36.77 -4.04
C MET A 1 42.16 35.34 -4.51
N LYS A 2 42.09 34.37 -3.58
CA LYS A 2 41.84 32.96 -3.89
C LYS A 2 40.37 32.67 -3.59
N THR A 3 39.55 32.51 -4.62
CA THR A 3 38.16 32.06 -4.50
C THR A 3 38.15 30.53 -4.47
N ALA A 4 37.85 29.96 -3.30
CA ALA A 4 37.65 28.52 -3.15
C ALA A 4 36.19 28.19 -3.54
N ILE A 5 36.03 27.28 -4.50
CA ILE A 5 34.73 26.73 -4.90
C ILE A 5 34.49 25.51 -4.00
N LEU A 6 33.51 25.61 -3.09
CA LEU A 6 33.02 24.46 -2.32
C LEU A 6 32.01 23.70 -3.17
N SER A 7 32.45 22.59 -3.76
CA SER A 7 31.54 21.61 -4.39
C SER A 7 30.97 20.72 -3.29
N GLY A 8 29.71 20.96 -2.92
CA GLY A 8 28.98 20.10 -1.97
C GLY A 8 28.67 18.75 -2.62
N LEU A 9 29.28 17.68 -2.10
CA LEU A 9 28.98 16.31 -2.49
C LEU A 9 27.70 15.88 -1.77
N SER A 10 26.56 15.96 -2.45
CA SER A 10 25.29 15.42 -1.96
C SER A 10 25.41 13.89 -1.86
N LEU A 11 25.52 13.35 -0.65
CA LEU A 11 25.36 11.92 -0.39
C LEU A 11 23.89 11.56 -0.65
N LEU A 12 23.56 11.17 -1.88
CA LEU A 12 22.35 10.42 -2.17
C LEU A 12 22.50 9.07 -1.49
N ALA A 13 21.87 8.89 -0.34
CA ALA A 13 21.63 7.58 0.22
C ALA A 13 20.74 6.84 -0.78
N VAL A 14 21.33 5.94 -1.57
CA VAL A 14 20.58 5.04 -2.45
C VAL A 14 19.94 4.02 -1.54
N ALA A 15 18.69 4.28 -1.13
CA ALA A 15 17.89 3.26 -0.48
C ALA A 15 17.62 2.15 -1.51
N MET A 16 18.04 0.93 -1.19
CA MET A 16 17.70 -0.27 -1.96
C MET A 16 16.21 -0.57 -1.72
N ALA A 17 15.34 0.09 -2.47
CA ALA A 17 13.93 -0.24 -2.52
C ALA A 17 13.70 -1.33 -3.58
N GLN A 18 12.63 -2.10 -3.38
CA GLN A 18 12.11 -2.99 -4.41
C GLN A 18 11.88 -2.21 -5.71
N GLN A 19 12.24 -2.77 -6.88
CA GLN A 19 11.97 -2.09 -8.15
C GLN A 19 10.46 -1.97 -8.41
N VAL A 20 10.09 -0.96 -9.19
CA VAL A 20 8.70 -0.71 -9.59
C VAL A 20 8.44 -1.41 -10.93
N GLY A 21 7.38 -2.23 -10.97
CA GLY A 21 6.89 -2.86 -12.19
C GLY A 21 6.19 -1.85 -13.11
N THR A 22 6.07 -2.19 -14.39
CA THR A 22 5.52 -1.28 -15.42
C THR A 22 4.46 -1.93 -16.30
N GLU A 23 4.14 -3.20 -16.07
CA GLU A 23 3.21 -3.98 -16.89
C GLU A 23 1.75 -3.74 -16.48
N GLU A 24 1.47 -3.60 -15.18
CA GLU A 24 0.16 -3.23 -14.65
C GLU A 24 0.24 -1.82 -14.04
N PRO A 25 -0.58 -0.85 -14.50
CA PRO A 25 -0.56 0.49 -13.94
C PRO A 25 -1.11 0.49 -12.51
N GLU A 26 -0.42 1.20 -11.60
CA GLU A 26 -0.94 1.41 -10.26
C GLU A 26 -1.93 2.57 -10.22
N VAL A 27 -3.20 2.25 -9.99
CA VAL A 27 -4.29 3.23 -9.87
C VAL A 27 -5.02 3.03 -8.55
N HIS A 28 -4.70 3.85 -7.56
CA HIS A 28 -5.33 3.76 -6.24
C HIS A 28 -6.84 4.07 -6.29
N PRO A 29 -7.70 3.20 -5.74
CA PRO A 29 -9.11 3.52 -5.54
C PRO A 29 -9.26 4.74 -4.63
N LYS A 30 -10.07 5.69 -5.08
CA LYS A 30 -10.31 6.93 -4.32
C LYS A 30 -11.28 6.67 -3.18
N ILE A 31 -11.02 7.27 -2.02
CA ILE A 31 -11.87 7.19 -0.85
C ILE A 31 -11.93 8.56 -0.16
N THR A 32 -13.07 8.91 0.40
CA THR A 32 -13.18 10.11 1.25
C THR A 32 -13.22 9.73 2.72
N TRP A 33 -12.67 10.57 3.58
CA TRP A 33 -12.83 10.46 5.03
C TRP A 33 -13.05 11.85 5.65
N LYS A 34 -13.36 11.93 6.94
CA LYS A 34 -13.67 13.21 7.59
C LYS A 34 -12.65 13.57 8.66
N ARG A 35 -12.12 14.79 8.59
CA ARG A 35 -11.34 15.40 9.67
C ARG A 35 -12.23 16.36 10.44
N CYS A 36 -12.45 16.04 11.71
CA CYS A 36 -13.33 16.81 12.57
C CYS A 36 -12.55 17.69 13.56
N THR A 37 -13.15 18.81 13.94
CA THR A 37 -12.65 19.77 14.93
C THR A 37 -13.76 20.15 15.91
N GLY A 38 -13.39 20.68 17.08
CA GLY A 38 -14.32 20.99 18.15
C GLY A 38 -14.72 19.77 18.98
N THR A 39 -15.76 19.91 19.81
CA THR A 39 -16.28 18.83 20.66
C THR A 39 -17.34 18.01 19.92
N ASN A 40 -17.35 16.70 20.14
CA ASN A 40 -18.36 15.75 19.60
C ASN A 40 -18.45 15.70 18.07
N GLY A 41 -17.36 16.01 17.35
CA GLY A 41 -17.35 15.93 15.88
C GLY A 41 -18.31 16.90 15.18
N SER A 42 -18.68 18.02 15.81
CA SER A 42 -19.70 18.94 15.28
C SER A 42 -19.26 19.70 14.01
N ASN A 43 -17.95 19.77 13.73
CA ASN A 43 -17.41 20.43 12.55
C ASN A 43 -16.42 19.53 11.82
N CYS A 44 -16.89 18.88 10.75
CA CYS A 44 -16.10 17.93 9.97
C CYS A 44 -15.91 18.40 8.53
N ALA A 45 -14.65 18.39 8.08
CA ALA A 45 -14.30 18.62 6.68
C ALA A 45 -14.00 17.29 5.98
N THR A 46 -14.51 17.12 4.76
CA THR A 46 -14.18 15.99 3.90
C THR A 46 -12.73 16.11 3.43
N VAL A 47 -11.99 15.00 3.53
CA VAL A 47 -10.64 14.83 3.01
C VAL A 47 -10.70 13.78 1.91
N ASN A 48 -10.17 14.12 0.73
CA ASN A 48 -10.00 13.17 -0.35
C ASN A 48 -8.71 12.39 -0.10
N GLY A 49 -8.81 11.08 -0.07
CA GLY A 49 -7.69 10.17 0.06
C GLY A 49 -7.79 9.04 -0.96
N GLU A 50 -6.89 8.09 -0.83
CA GLU A 50 -6.80 6.94 -1.70
C GLU A 50 -6.47 5.71 -0.86
N ILE A 51 -6.65 4.51 -1.41
CA ILE A 51 -6.22 3.28 -0.75
C ILE A 51 -5.20 2.55 -1.62
N VAL A 52 -4.21 1.95 -0.97
CA VAL A 52 -3.20 1.12 -1.64
C VAL A 52 -3.16 -0.26 -1.02
N ILE A 53 -3.07 -1.31 -1.83
CA ILE A 53 -2.88 -2.69 -1.33
C ILE A 53 -1.42 -2.93 -0.95
N ASP A 54 -1.23 -3.71 0.12
CA ASP A 54 0.06 -4.13 0.62
C ASP A 54 0.88 -4.90 -0.43
N ALA A 55 2.20 -4.68 -0.43
CA ALA A 55 3.09 -5.22 -1.44
C ALA A 55 3.13 -6.76 -1.49
N ASN A 56 2.83 -7.46 -0.40
CA ASN A 56 2.83 -8.93 -0.40
C ASN A 56 1.76 -9.55 -1.30
N TRP A 57 0.68 -8.81 -1.62
CA TRP A 57 -0.35 -9.30 -2.52
C TRP A 57 -0.02 -9.06 -3.98
N ARG A 58 0.94 -8.18 -4.26
CA ARG A 58 1.26 -7.75 -5.61
C ARG A 58 2.12 -8.80 -6.30
N TRP A 59 2.00 -8.84 -7.61
CA TRP A 59 2.83 -9.70 -8.42
C TRP A 59 4.29 -9.22 -8.40
N ALA A 60 5.20 -10.14 -8.10
CA ALA A 60 6.64 -9.90 -8.06
C ALA A 60 7.34 -10.75 -9.14
N HIS A 61 7.97 -10.10 -10.11
CA HIS A 61 8.65 -10.74 -11.24
C HIS A 61 9.97 -10.06 -11.56
N ASN A 62 10.78 -10.66 -12.42
CA ASN A 62 12.04 -10.08 -12.83
C ASN A 62 11.87 -8.75 -13.59
N VAL A 63 12.77 -7.81 -13.36
CA VAL A 63 12.80 -6.52 -14.05
C VAL A 63 12.90 -6.74 -15.56
N GLY A 64 11.97 -6.16 -16.32
CA GLY A 64 11.94 -6.24 -17.78
C GLY A 64 11.52 -7.59 -18.36
N GLY A 65 10.98 -8.50 -17.55
CA GLY A 65 10.44 -9.79 -17.98
C GLY A 65 9.15 -10.15 -17.25
N TYR A 66 8.71 -11.39 -17.39
CA TYR A 66 7.50 -11.93 -16.74
C TYR A 66 7.79 -13.17 -15.90
N GLU A 67 9.07 -13.44 -15.60
CA GLU A 67 9.47 -14.60 -14.80
C GLU A 67 9.29 -14.26 -13.31
N ASN A 68 8.47 -15.05 -12.62
CA ASN A 68 8.14 -14.83 -11.22
C ASN A 68 9.40 -14.82 -10.35
N CYS A 69 9.54 -13.81 -9.50
CA CYS A 69 10.54 -13.82 -8.43
C CYS A 69 10.04 -14.56 -7.20
N PHE A 70 8.71 -14.58 -7.01
CA PHE A 70 8.03 -15.31 -5.96
C PHE A 70 6.83 -16.03 -6.57
N ASP A 71 6.72 -17.33 -6.36
CA ASP A 71 5.63 -18.16 -6.89
C ASP A 71 5.11 -19.13 -5.82
N GLY A 72 3.79 -19.19 -5.68
CA GLY A 72 3.13 -19.88 -4.58
C GLY A 72 3.57 -19.36 -3.21
N ASN A 73 4.52 -20.06 -2.59
CA ASN A 73 5.07 -19.77 -1.27
C ASN A 73 6.60 -19.68 -1.25
N ASP A 74 7.26 -19.76 -2.41
CA ASP A 74 8.72 -19.85 -2.52
C ASP A 74 9.30 -18.74 -3.42
N TRP A 75 10.50 -18.27 -3.06
CA TRP A 75 11.31 -17.41 -3.94
C TRP A 75 12.00 -18.25 -5.02
N THR A 76 12.11 -17.73 -6.23
CA THR A 76 12.74 -18.42 -7.35
C THR A 76 14.25 -18.21 -7.39
N GLY A 77 14.95 -18.90 -8.30
CA GLY A 77 16.40 -18.78 -8.49
C GLY A 77 16.89 -17.39 -8.91
N LEU A 78 15.98 -16.48 -9.29
CA LEU A 78 16.25 -15.07 -9.54
C LEU A 78 16.61 -14.29 -8.26
N CYS A 79 16.36 -14.91 -7.11
CA CYS A 79 16.38 -14.33 -5.79
C CYS A 79 17.31 -15.13 -4.85
N THR A 80 18.63 -14.95 -4.99
CA THR A 80 19.61 -15.69 -4.15
C THR A 80 19.93 -15.00 -2.82
N GLY A 81 19.47 -13.75 -2.65
CA GLY A 81 19.63 -12.95 -1.44
C GLY A 81 18.79 -11.67 -1.51
N ALA A 82 18.67 -10.98 -0.38
CA ALA A 82 17.79 -9.80 -0.28
C ALA A 82 18.17 -8.66 -1.23
N GLU A 83 19.48 -8.37 -1.38
CA GLU A 83 19.97 -7.33 -2.28
C GLU A 83 19.72 -7.68 -3.75
N ASP A 84 19.96 -8.94 -4.13
CA ASP A 84 19.68 -9.44 -5.48
C ASP A 84 18.19 -9.37 -5.79
N CYS A 85 17.31 -9.76 -4.86
CA CYS A 85 15.87 -9.64 -5.03
C CYS A 85 15.43 -8.20 -5.23
N ALA A 86 15.89 -7.28 -4.38
CA ALA A 86 15.52 -5.88 -4.47
C ALA A 86 15.99 -5.22 -5.79
N LYS A 87 17.06 -5.75 -6.39
CA LYS A 87 17.62 -5.27 -7.66
C LYS A 87 16.99 -5.93 -8.89
N ASN A 88 16.78 -7.24 -8.84
CA ASN A 88 16.39 -8.05 -10.00
C ASN A 88 14.88 -8.19 -10.14
N CYS A 89 14.13 -7.92 -9.07
CA CYS A 89 12.68 -8.09 -9.05
C CYS A 89 11.97 -6.75 -8.96
N ALA A 90 10.81 -6.68 -9.60
CA ALA A 90 9.90 -5.56 -9.58
C ALA A 90 8.56 -5.99 -8.99
N VAL A 91 7.87 -5.06 -8.34
CA VAL A 91 6.51 -5.25 -7.84
C VAL A 91 5.55 -4.41 -8.66
N GLU A 92 4.52 -5.06 -9.20
CA GLU A 92 3.58 -4.48 -10.15
C GLU A 92 2.44 -3.68 -9.52
N GLY A 93 1.74 -2.93 -10.37
CA GLY A 93 0.45 -2.34 -10.04
C GLY A 93 -0.62 -3.39 -9.68
N ALA A 94 -1.80 -2.91 -9.34
CA ALA A 94 -2.88 -3.77 -8.86
C ALA A 94 -4.22 -3.50 -9.55
N ASN A 95 -4.81 -4.55 -10.11
CA ASN A 95 -6.23 -4.54 -10.46
C ASN A 95 -7.11 -4.82 -9.23
N TYR A 96 -7.36 -3.77 -8.44
CA TYR A 96 -8.07 -3.82 -7.16
C TYR A 96 -9.40 -4.59 -7.23
N GLY A 97 -10.27 -4.24 -8.16
CA GLY A 97 -11.62 -4.81 -8.24
C GLY A 97 -11.64 -6.25 -8.75
N ALA A 98 -10.96 -6.51 -9.86
CA ALA A 98 -11.05 -7.80 -10.55
C ALA A 98 -10.17 -8.88 -9.90
N THR A 99 -8.97 -8.51 -9.45
CA THR A 99 -8.01 -9.48 -8.88
C THR A 99 -8.18 -9.58 -7.37
N TYR A 100 -8.27 -8.46 -6.66
CA TYR A 100 -8.23 -8.44 -5.20
C TYR A 100 -9.60 -8.29 -4.54
N GLY A 101 -10.65 -7.97 -5.29
CA GLY A 101 -12.00 -7.74 -4.75
C GLY A 101 -12.08 -6.55 -3.80
N VAL A 102 -11.24 -5.54 -4.04
CA VAL A 102 -11.20 -4.28 -3.30
C VAL A 102 -11.94 -3.22 -4.12
N SER A 103 -12.93 -2.57 -3.51
CA SER A 103 -13.68 -1.48 -4.15
C SER A 103 -14.04 -0.37 -3.17
N THR A 104 -14.15 0.85 -3.68
CA THR A 104 -14.55 2.03 -2.92
C THR A 104 -15.81 2.69 -3.49
N SER A 105 -16.58 3.35 -2.63
CA SER A 105 -17.71 4.19 -3.03
C SER A 105 -17.89 5.31 -2.01
N GLY A 106 -17.49 6.54 -2.36
CA GLY A 106 -17.49 7.65 -1.42
C GLY A 106 -16.54 7.41 -0.24
N ASP A 107 -17.09 7.30 0.97
CA ASP A 107 -16.37 6.98 2.21
C ASP A 107 -16.37 5.48 2.57
N ALA A 108 -16.99 4.63 1.74
CA ALA A 108 -17.03 3.19 1.95
C ALA A 108 -15.87 2.46 1.24
N LEU A 109 -15.26 1.50 1.95
CA LEU A 109 -14.31 0.52 1.44
C LEU A 109 -14.88 -0.88 1.64
N THR A 110 -14.94 -1.69 0.57
CA THR A 110 -15.35 -3.09 0.62
C THR A 110 -14.17 -4.00 0.26
N LEU A 111 -13.90 -4.99 1.13
CA LEU A 111 -12.84 -5.98 0.94
C LEU A 111 -13.48 -7.37 0.87
N LYS A 112 -13.45 -8.02 -0.31
CA LYS A 112 -13.91 -9.41 -0.44
C LYS A 112 -12.85 -10.37 0.09
N PHE A 113 -13.30 -11.42 0.79
CA PHE A 113 -12.39 -12.43 1.33
C PHE A 113 -11.81 -13.35 0.25
N VAL A 114 -12.62 -13.80 -0.70
CA VAL A 114 -12.17 -14.64 -1.83
C VAL A 114 -12.56 -13.98 -3.13
N THR A 115 -11.59 -13.80 -4.02
CA THR A 115 -11.81 -13.25 -5.36
C THR A 115 -11.19 -14.18 -6.40
N GLN A 116 -12.03 -14.79 -7.22
CA GLN A 116 -11.60 -15.63 -8.34
C GLN A 116 -11.37 -14.75 -9.58
N HIS A 117 -10.24 -14.93 -10.25
CA HIS A 117 -9.91 -14.23 -11.49
C HIS A 117 -9.35 -15.24 -12.51
N ASN A 118 -9.12 -14.79 -13.75
CA ASN A 118 -8.76 -15.67 -14.87
C ASN A 118 -7.47 -16.50 -14.68
N PHE A 119 -6.63 -16.11 -13.72
CA PHE A 119 -5.30 -16.70 -13.51
C PHE A 119 -5.13 -17.31 -12.12
N GLY A 120 -6.18 -17.32 -11.28
CA GLY A 120 -6.04 -17.80 -9.91
C GLY A 120 -7.16 -17.37 -8.97
N THR A 121 -6.88 -17.47 -7.67
CA THR A 121 -7.78 -17.07 -6.60
C THR A 121 -7.00 -16.25 -5.58
N ASN A 122 -7.41 -15.00 -5.38
CA ASN A 122 -6.91 -14.16 -4.30
C ASN A 122 -7.66 -14.47 -2.99
N ILE A 123 -6.91 -14.52 -1.88
CA ILE A 123 -7.43 -14.73 -0.53
C ILE A 123 -7.02 -13.55 0.36
N GLY A 124 -8.03 -12.85 0.88
CA GLY A 124 -7.87 -11.69 1.75
C GLY A 124 -7.26 -10.48 1.07
N SER A 125 -7.06 -9.43 1.84
CA SER A 125 -6.33 -8.22 1.44
C SER A 125 -5.89 -7.45 2.68
N ARG A 126 -4.84 -6.63 2.53
CA ARG A 126 -4.47 -5.60 3.49
C ARG A 126 -4.25 -4.30 2.72
N THR A 127 -4.90 -3.22 3.16
CA THR A 127 -4.83 -1.92 2.48
C THR A 127 -4.45 -0.82 3.45
N TYR A 128 -3.81 0.23 2.94
CA TYR A 128 -3.43 1.42 3.70
C TYR A 128 -4.13 2.65 3.13
N LEU A 129 -4.52 3.58 4.02
CA LEU A 129 -5.04 4.89 3.62
C LEU A 129 -3.88 5.79 3.21
N MET A 130 -4.03 6.46 2.07
CA MET A 130 -3.05 7.35 1.47
C MET A 130 -3.49 8.80 1.60
N GLU A 131 -2.54 9.69 1.90
CA GLU A 131 -2.70 11.14 1.82
C GLU A 131 -2.56 11.62 0.37
N ASN A 132 -1.67 10.98 -0.39
CA ASN A 132 -1.39 11.23 -1.81
C ASN A 132 -0.72 10.00 -2.44
N GLU A 133 -0.36 10.08 -3.71
CA GLU A 133 0.22 8.97 -4.50
C GLU A 133 1.47 8.31 -3.88
N SER A 134 2.23 9.00 -3.02
CA SER A 134 3.50 8.48 -2.47
C SER A 134 3.58 8.47 -0.95
N LYS A 135 2.50 8.85 -0.24
CA LYS A 135 2.53 8.93 1.23
C LYS A 135 1.27 8.38 1.88
N TYR A 136 1.47 7.56 2.91
CA TYR A 136 0.41 7.11 3.80
C TYR A 136 -0.19 8.28 4.58
N GLN A 137 -1.50 8.21 4.82
CA GLN A 137 -2.17 9.12 5.74
C GLN A 137 -1.78 8.77 7.16
N MET A 138 -1.03 9.66 7.80
CA MET A 138 -0.63 9.51 9.19
C MET A 138 -1.69 10.08 10.13
N PHE A 139 -1.83 9.45 11.30
CA PHE A 139 -2.73 9.88 12.36
C PHE A 139 -1.97 10.07 13.67
N THR A 140 -2.24 11.17 14.36
CA THR A 140 -1.81 11.36 15.76
C THR A 140 -2.99 11.04 16.65
N LEU A 141 -2.98 9.87 17.30
CA LEU A 141 -4.12 9.43 18.12
C LEU A 141 -4.08 9.91 19.57
N ASN A 142 -2.90 10.28 20.07
CA ASN A 142 -2.81 10.75 21.45
C ASN A 142 -3.69 12.00 21.64
N ASN A 143 -4.63 11.94 22.57
CA ASN A 143 -5.66 12.96 22.83
C ASN A 143 -6.59 13.27 21.64
N ASN A 144 -6.74 12.37 20.68
CA ASN A 144 -7.70 12.48 19.58
C ASN A 144 -8.63 11.26 19.54
N GLU A 145 -9.71 11.35 18.77
CA GLU A 145 -10.70 10.29 18.57
C GLU A 145 -10.64 9.77 17.13
N LEU A 146 -10.83 8.46 16.98
CA LEU A 146 -11.04 7.80 15.69
C LEU A 146 -12.40 7.08 15.73
N ALA A 147 -13.26 7.39 14.75
CA ALA A 147 -14.57 6.78 14.59
C ALA A 147 -14.71 6.23 13.17
N PHE A 148 -15.40 5.10 13.04
CA PHE A 148 -15.73 4.47 11.77
C PHE A 148 -16.96 3.59 11.90
N ASP A 149 -17.71 3.46 10.81
CA ASP A 149 -18.80 2.51 10.68
C ASP A 149 -18.27 1.22 10.04
N VAL A 150 -18.83 0.08 10.42
CA VAL A 150 -18.44 -1.22 9.88
C VAL A 150 -19.65 -2.14 9.71
N ASP A 151 -19.77 -2.74 8.54
CA ASP A 151 -20.72 -3.81 8.27
C ASP A 151 -19.98 -5.16 8.29
N LEU A 152 -20.27 -5.98 9.30
CA LEU A 152 -19.74 -7.33 9.47
C LEU A 152 -20.82 -8.42 9.28
N SER A 153 -22.00 -8.05 8.75
CA SER A 153 -23.18 -8.93 8.66
C SER A 153 -22.94 -10.22 7.88
N THR A 154 -21.97 -10.22 6.97
CA THR A 154 -21.64 -11.36 6.09
C THR A 154 -20.32 -12.05 6.46
N ILE A 155 -19.69 -11.67 7.59
CA ILE A 155 -18.39 -12.22 8.02
C ILE A 155 -18.63 -13.46 8.90
N PRO A 156 -18.42 -14.70 8.39
CA PRO A 156 -18.53 -15.92 9.19
C PRO A 156 -17.46 -16.03 10.29
N CYS A 157 -17.71 -16.94 11.23
CA CYS A 157 -16.74 -17.35 12.24
C CYS A 157 -15.42 -17.81 11.60
N GLY A 158 -14.30 -17.48 12.24
CA GLY A 158 -12.96 -17.84 11.75
C GLY A 158 -12.34 -16.80 10.81
N MET A 159 -13.07 -15.73 10.46
CA MET A 159 -12.53 -14.59 9.71
C MET A 159 -12.26 -13.40 10.63
N ASN A 160 -11.40 -12.50 10.16
CA ASN A 160 -11.07 -11.26 10.85
C ASN A 160 -11.16 -10.09 9.86
N SER A 161 -12.06 -9.14 10.14
CA SER A 161 -12.12 -7.85 9.46
C SER A 161 -11.56 -6.81 10.43
N ALA A 162 -10.38 -6.28 10.11
CA ALA A 162 -9.60 -5.49 11.05
C ALA A 162 -9.32 -4.08 10.52
N LEU A 163 -9.56 -3.08 11.37
CA LEU A 163 -9.04 -1.73 11.25
C LEU A 163 -8.10 -1.48 12.42
N TYR A 164 -6.85 -1.10 12.13
CA TYR A 164 -5.82 -0.88 13.15
C TYR A 164 -4.77 0.11 12.64
N LEU A 165 -3.94 0.61 13.55
CA LEU A 165 -2.83 1.51 13.23
C LEU A 165 -1.51 0.87 13.62
N VAL A 166 -0.49 1.10 12.79
CA VAL A 166 0.89 0.67 13.01
C VAL A 166 1.85 1.83 12.76
N PRO A 167 2.99 1.90 13.46
CA PRO A 167 3.97 2.98 13.31
C PRO A 167 4.86 2.78 12.07
N MET A 168 4.26 2.61 10.90
CA MET A 168 4.98 2.63 9.62
C MET A 168 5.43 4.05 9.30
N LYS A 169 6.55 4.19 8.56
CA LYS A 169 6.95 5.50 8.05
C LYS A 169 5.98 5.97 6.97
N PRO A 170 5.78 7.29 6.80
CA PRO A 170 4.85 7.82 5.80
C PRO A 170 5.19 7.42 4.36
N ASP A 171 6.46 7.20 4.05
CA ASP A 171 6.98 6.82 2.73
C ASP A 171 7.09 5.30 2.51
N GLY A 172 6.76 4.49 3.52
CA GLY A 172 6.88 3.03 3.47
C GLY A 172 8.30 2.49 3.42
N VAL A 173 9.33 3.33 3.46
CA VAL A 173 10.73 2.90 3.31
C VAL A 173 11.29 2.44 4.66
N ARG A 174 11.72 1.18 4.74
CA ARG A 174 12.48 0.67 5.89
C ARG A 174 13.87 1.35 5.92
N PRO A 175 14.35 1.86 7.08
CA PRO A 175 15.68 2.45 7.19
C PRO A 175 16.79 1.41 6.93
#